data_AF-A0A6A6C8W0-F1
#
_entry.id   AF-A0A6A6C8W0-F1
#
_cell.length_a   1.000
_cell.length_b   1.000
_cell.length_c   1.000
_cell.angle_alpha   90.00
_cell.angle_beta   90.00
_cell.angle_gamma   90.00
#
_symmetry.space_group_name_H-M   'P 1'
#
loop_
_entity.id
_entity.type
_entity.pdbx_description
1 polymer ?
#
loop_
_entity_poly.entity_id
_entity_poly.type
_entity_poly.pdbx_seq_one_letter_code
_entity_poly.pdbx_strand_id
1 'polypeptide(L)'
;MASHAVQARSLYRRFLRELPARTPSILANPSPLHRHIRSDFSHDSNEESASLAEQIKKPAERRLEEGEQYLRYLVSQRIYTTLLERYNPGMNMTEEERVRLTARRVGMDLPVELMRGGGKH
;
A
#
# COMPACT_ATOMS: atom_id res chain seq x y z
N MET A 1 -17.44 22.88 -16.71
CA MET A 1 -17.40 22.96 -15.22
C MET A 1 -18.04 21.75 -14.54
N ALA A 2 -19.31 21.41 -14.81
CA ALA A 2 -19.97 20.25 -14.20
C ALA A 2 -19.27 18.90 -14.50
N SER A 3 -18.72 18.73 -15.71
CA SER A 3 -17.94 17.55 -16.12
C SER A 3 -16.72 17.32 -15.24
N HIS A 4 -15.91 18.36 -15.01
CA HIS A 4 -14.71 18.29 -14.16
C HIS A 4 -15.05 17.95 -12.70
N ALA A 5 -16.18 18.44 -12.18
CA ALA A 5 -16.62 18.09 -10.83
C ALA A 5 -17.01 16.61 -10.70
N VAL A 6 -17.66 16.05 -11.72
CA VAL A 6 -17.97 14.61 -11.77
C VAL A 6 -16.70 13.77 -11.88
N GLN A 7 -15.76 14.18 -12.74
CA GLN A 7 -14.45 13.54 -12.89
C GLN A 7 -13.67 13.57 -11.57
N ALA A 8 -13.57 14.73 -10.91
CA ALA A 8 -12.90 14.88 -9.62
C ALA A 8 -13.49 13.95 -8.55
N ARG A 9 -14.83 13.85 -8.45
CA ARG A 9 -15.51 12.94 -7.53
C ARG A 9 -15.21 11.47 -7.84
N SER A 10 -15.13 11.11 -9.11
CA SER A 10 -14.78 9.75 -9.53
C SER A 10 -13.34 9.41 -9.15
N LEU A 11 -12.38 10.33 -9.36
CA LEU A 11 -10.98 10.19 -8.98
C LEU A 11 -10.81 10.06 -7.47
N TYR A 12 -11.46 10.93 -6.70
CA TYR A 12 -11.48 10.87 -5.24
C TYR A 12 -11.88 9.47 -4.74
N ARG A 13 -12.99 8.92 -5.26
CA ARG A 13 -13.46 7.59 -4.85
C ARG A 13 -12.48 6.48 -5.25
N ARG A 14 -11.77 6.61 -6.37
CA ARG A 14 -10.73 5.64 -6.78
C ARG A 14 -9.53 5.73 -5.84
N PHE A 15 -9.05 6.93 -5.51
CA PHE A 15 -7.98 7.11 -4.53
C PHE A 15 -8.29 6.46 -3.19
N LEU A 16 -9.49 6.69 -2.67
CA LEU A 16 -9.89 6.09 -1.39
C LEU A 16 -9.95 4.57 -1.41
N ARG A 17 -10.18 3.95 -2.58
CA ARG A 17 -10.22 2.49 -2.75
C ARG A 17 -8.84 1.86 -2.92
N GLU A 18 -7.88 2.60 -3.47
CA GLU A 18 -6.49 2.13 -3.60
C GLU A 18 -5.74 2.20 -2.27
N LEU A 19 -6.21 2.99 -1.31
CA LEU A 19 -5.62 3.03 0.02
C LEU A 19 -5.93 1.75 0.80
N PRO A 20 -4.95 1.17 1.53
CA PRO A 20 -5.17 -0.02 2.32
C PRO A 20 -6.34 0.15 3.29
N ALA A 21 -7.31 -0.77 3.21
CA ALA A 21 -8.44 -0.77 4.14
C ALA A 21 -7.92 -1.03 5.56
N ARG A 22 -8.25 -0.14 6.50
CA ARG A 22 -7.84 -0.29 7.91
C ARG A 22 -8.92 -1.03 8.69
N THR A 23 -8.47 -1.99 9.49
CA THR A 23 -9.25 -2.65 10.54
C THR A 23 -8.70 -2.24 11.91
N PRO A 24 -9.54 -1.75 12.85
CA PRO A 24 -10.99 -1.56 12.73
C PRO A 24 -11.38 -0.34 11.85
N SER A 25 -12.67 -0.29 11.49
CA SER A 25 -13.31 0.54 10.45
C SER A 25 -12.73 1.93 10.18
N ILE A 26 -12.50 2.23 8.89
CA ILE A 26 -12.09 3.53 8.33
C ILE A 26 -13.04 4.67 8.72
N LEU A 27 -14.33 4.37 8.95
CA LEU A 27 -15.34 5.37 9.30
C LEU A 27 -15.19 5.89 10.73
N ALA A 28 -14.64 5.08 11.63
CA ALA A 28 -14.47 5.47 13.04
C ALA A 28 -13.22 6.33 13.23
N ASN A 29 -12.13 6.05 12.49
CA ASN A 29 -10.86 6.76 12.61
C ASN A 29 -10.18 6.93 11.23
N PRO A 30 -10.52 7.99 10.47
CA PRO A 30 -9.88 8.23 9.18
C PRO A 30 -8.39 8.55 9.37
N SER A 31 -7.53 7.94 8.55
CA SER A 31 -6.09 8.20 8.61
C SER A 31 -5.78 9.68 8.35
N PRO A 32 -4.67 10.23 8.88
CA PRO A 32 -4.24 11.60 8.55
C PRO A 32 -4.19 11.85 7.05
N LEU A 33 -3.76 10.84 6.28
CA LEU A 33 -3.73 10.88 4.82
C LEU A 33 -5.14 10.92 4.19
N HIS A 34 -6.13 10.19 4.72
CA HIS A 34 -7.52 10.30 4.27
C HIS A 34 -8.08 11.71 4.51
N ARG A 35 -7.77 12.30 5.68
CA ARG A 35 -8.17 13.67 6.01
C ARG A 35 -7.52 14.68 5.06
N HIS A 36 -6.24 14.51 4.77
CA HIS A 36 -5.51 15.37 3.83
C HIS A 36 -6.06 15.28 2.40
N ILE A 37 -6.26 14.07 1.86
CA ILE A 37 -6.88 13.92 0.53
C ILE A 37 -8.29 14.52 0.53
N ARG A 38 -9.06 14.34 1.60
CA ARG A 38 -10.39 14.94 1.68
C ARG A 38 -10.33 16.47 1.69
N SER A 39 -9.43 17.09 2.46
CA SER A 39 -9.26 18.55 2.47
C SER A 39 -8.86 19.07 1.09
N ASP A 40 -7.94 18.39 0.41
CA ASP A 40 -7.44 18.81 -0.90
C ASP A 40 -8.56 18.85 -1.95
N PHE A 41 -9.44 17.85 -1.94
CA PHE A 41 -10.56 17.78 -2.88
C PHE A 41 -11.74 18.70 -2.50
N SER A 42 -11.92 19.01 -1.22
CA SER A 42 -13.02 19.86 -0.74
C SER A 42 -12.65 21.34 -0.65
N HIS A 43 -11.36 21.69 -0.76
CA HIS A 43 -10.84 23.05 -0.51
C HIS A 43 -11.29 23.61 0.86
N ASP A 44 -11.56 22.73 1.83
CA ASP A 44 -12.21 23.04 3.11
C ASP A 44 -11.19 23.43 4.21
N SER A 45 -9.90 23.51 3.86
CA SER A 45 -8.85 23.83 4.82
C SER A 45 -8.72 25.34 5.01
N ASN A 46 -8.98 25.80 6.23
CA ASN A 46 -8.56 27.12 6.74
C ASN A 46 -7.02 27.24 6.87
N GLU A 47 -6.30 26.11 6.73
CA GLU A 47 -4.83 26.04 6.70
C GLU A 47 -4.38 25.67 5.28
N GLU A 48 -3.97 26.68 4.52
CA GLU A 48 -3.39 26.50 3.19
C GLU A 48 -2.04 25.77 3.32
N SER A 49 -2.03 24.47 3.03
CA SER A 49 -0.77 23.77 2.82
C SER A 49 -0.07 24.38 1.60
N ALA A 50 1.24 24.64 1.68
CA ALA A 50 2.00 25.25 0.58
C ALA A 50 1.88 24.45 -0.74
N SER A 51 1.74 23.13 -0.64
CA SER A 51 1.46 22.24 -1.78
C SER A 51 0.08 22.48 -2.41
N LEU A 52 -0.94 22.77 -1.60
CA LEU A 52 -2.29 23.05 -2.06
C LEU A 52 -2.36 24.42 -2.77
N ALA A 53 -1.69 25.43 -2.20
CA ALA A 53 -1.60 26.76 -2.79
C ALA A 53 -0.99 26.70 -4.20
N GLU A 54 0.01 25.86 -4.42
CA GLU A 54 0.61 25.65 -5.74
C GLU A 54 -0.32 24.91 -6.70
N GLN A 55 -1.07 23.92 -6.21
CA GLN A 55 -2.06 23.21 -7.04
C GLN A 55 -3.23 24.13 -7.45
N ILE A 56 -3.68 25.02 -6.58
CA ILE A 56 -4.78 25.96 -6.86
C ILE A 56 -4.44 26.87 -8.05
N LYS A 57 -3.17 27.26 -8.22
CA LYS A 57 -2.69 28.07 -9.36
C LYS A 57 -2.81 27.35 -10.70
N LYS A 58 -2.75 26.01 -10.72
CA LYS A 58 -2.85 25.21 -11.94
C LYS A 58 -4.30 25.18 -12.46
N PRO A 59 -4.52 25.10 -13.78
CA PRO A 59 -5.86 24.91 -14.31
C PRO A 59 -6.44 23.56 -13.87
N ALA A 60 -7.77 23.50 -13.71
CA ALA A 60 -8.46 22.32 -13.19
C ALA A 60 -8.19 21.04 -14.01
N GLU A 61 -8.05 21.17 -15.33
CA GLU A 61 -7.72 20.06 -16.23
C GLU A 61 -6.38 19.40 -15.89
N ARG A 62 -5.33 20.22 -15.70
CA ARG A 62 -4.00 19.73 -15.33
C ARG A 62 -4.00 19.02 -13.99
N ARG A 63 -4.74 19.53 -13.00
CA ARG A 63 -4.89 18.85 -11.70
C ARG A 63 -5.54 17.47 -11.84
N LEU A 64 -6.55 17.34 -12.72
CA LEU A 64 -7.21 16.07 -12.96
C LEU A 64 -6.28 15.08 -13.66
N GLU A 65 -5.52 15.53 -14.66
CA GLU A 65 -4.50 14.71 -15.34
C GLU A 65 -3.42 14.22 -14.37
N GLU A 66 -2.89 15.11 -13.52
CA GLU A 66 -1.92 14.77 -12.48
C GLU A 66 -2.49 13.73 -11.51
N GLY A 67 -3.75 13.90 -11.08
CA GLY A 67 -4.47 12.93 -10.27
C GLY A 67 -4.60 11.56 -10.95
N GLU A 68 -4.92 11.52 -12.24
CA GLU A 68 -4.96 10.26 -12.99
C GLU A 68 -3.60 9.57 -13.09
N GLN A 69 -2.54 10.33 -13.35
CA GLN A 69 -1.18 9.80 -13.40
C GLN A 69 -0.77 9.20 -12.06
N TYR A 70 -1.05 9.90 -10.97
CA TYR A 70 -0.76 9.43 -9.63
C TYR A 70 -1.55 8.16 -9.28
N LEU A 71 -2.82 8.07 -9.66
CA LEU A 71 -3.63 6.86 -9.48
C LEU A 71 -3.04 5.66 -10.23
N ARG A 72 -2.59 5.85 -11.49
CA ARG A 72 -1.93 4.79 -12.28
C ARG A 72 -0.64 4.32 -11.60
N TYR A 73 0.14 5.24 -11.05
CA TYR A 73 1.33 4.92 -10.28
C TYR A 73 0.99 4.03 -9.06
N LEU A 74 -0.01 4.40 -8.26
CA LEU A 74 -0.42 3.60 -7.08
C LEU A 74 -0.85 2.18 -7.46
N VAL A 75 -1.64 2.03 -8.52
CA VAL A 75 -2.05 0.71 -9.02
C VAL A 75 -0.83 -0.10 -9.46
N SER A 76 0.09 0.52 -10.20
CA SER A 76 1.32 -0.15 -10.64
C SER A 76 2.20 -0.57 -9.46
N GLN A 77 2.29 0.25 -8.41
CA GLN A 77 3.05 -0.03 -7.20
C GLN A 77 2.49 -1.25 -6.46
N ARG A 78 1.16 -1.36 -6.36
CA ARG A 78 0.49 -2.53 -5.76
C ARG A 78 0.75 -3.81 -6.56
N ILE A 79 0.68 -3.74 -7.89
CA ILE A 79 0.97 -4.89 -8.75
C ILE A 79 2.46 -5.28 -8.59
N TYR A 80 3.35 -4.29 -8.58
CA TYR A 80 4.77 -4.49 -8.38
C TYR A 80 5.07 -5.19 -7.06
N THR A 81 4.51 -4.72 -5.93
CA THR A 81 4.69 -5.38 -4.63
C THR A 81 4.15 -6.81 -4.64
N THR A 82 2.99 -7.04 -5.26
CA THR A 82 2.41 -8.39 -5.39
C THR A 82 3.31 -9.33 -6.21
N LEU A 83 3.87 -8.86 -7.32
CA LEU A 83 4.81 -9.63 -8.13
C LEU A 83 6.10 -9.91 -7.36
N LEU A 84 6.61 -8.90 -6.65
CA LEU A 84 7.83 -9.01 -5.87
C LEU A 84 7.70 -10.08 -4.77
N GLU A 85 6.58 -10.09 -4.03
CA GLU A 85 6.29 -11.10 -3.01
C GLU A 85 6.15 -12.51 -3.58
N ARG A 86 5.52 -12.65 -4.76
CA ARG A 86 5.30 -13.96 -5.41
C ARG A 86 6.60 -14.57 -5.92
N TYR A 87 7.44 -13.76 -6.56
CA TYR A 87 8.64 -14.26 -7.23
C TYR A 87 9.88 -14.23 -6.34
N ASN A 88 9.86 -13.44 -5.24
CA ASN A 88 10.92 -13.39 -4.25
C ASN A 88 10.39 -13.69 -2.82
N PRO A 89 9.86 -14.90 -2.57
CA PRO A 89 9.31 -15.27 -1.25
C PRO A 89 10.35 -15.24 -0.12
N GLY A 90 11.65 -15.29 -0.46
CA GLY A 90 12.76 -15.17 0.50
C GLY A 90 13.29 -13.74 0.70
N MET A 91 12.67 -12.73 0.10
CA MET A 91 13.16 -11.34 0.15
C MET A 91 13.15 -10.75 1.58
N ASN A 92 12.19 -11.18 2.40
CA ASN A 92 12.07 -10.74 3.79
C ASN A 92 12.74 -11.72 4.77
N MET A 93 13.39 -12.79 4.29
CA MET A 93 14.12 -13.72 5.14
C MET A 93 15.52 -13.21 5.41
N THR A 94 15.88 -13.14 6.69
CA THR A 94 17.25 -12.83 7.08
C THR A 94 18.19 -13.98 6.70
N GLU A 95 19.49 -13.69 6.62
CA GLU A 95 20.52 -14.67 6.28
C GLU A 95 20.47 -15.88 7.25
N GLU A 96 20.20 -15.61 8.54
CA GLU A 96 20.10 -16.61 9.60
C GLU A 96 18.92 -17.58 9.39
N GLU A 97 17.77 -17.08 8.94
CA GLU A 97 16.60 -17.92 8.64
C GLU A 97 16.83 -18.79 7.41
N ARG A 98 17.55 -18.28 6.39
CA ARG A 98 17.95 -19.07 5.21
C ARG A 98 18.91 -20.20 5.59
N VAL A 99 19.91 -19.93 6.44
CA VAL A 99 20.86 -20.93 6.94
C VAL A 99 20.12 -22.01 7.73
N ARG A 100 19.17 -21.63 8.60
CA ARG A 100 18.38 -22.58 9.40
C ARG A 100 17.48 -23.49 8.56
N LEU A 101 16.79 -22.97 7.54
CA LEU A 101 15.98 -23.79 6.63
C LEU A 101 16.85 -24.72 5.78
N THR A 102 18.03 -24.26 5.36
CA THR A 102 18.99 -25.10 4.64
C THR A 102 19.52 -26.22 5.55
N ALA A 103 19.91 -25.90 6.78
CA ALA A 103 20.37 -26.86 7.79
C ALA A 103 19.32 -27.93 8.11
N ARG A 104 18.03 -27.56 8.21
CA ARG A 104 16.91 -28.50 8.33
C ARG A 104 16.75 -29.39 7.10
N ARG A 105 16.91 -28.83 5.90
CA ARG A 105 16.79 -29.56 4.62
C ARG A 105 17.92 -30.56 4.40
N VAL A 106 19.13 -30.29 4.89
CA VAL A 106 20.28 -31.21 4.83
C VAL A 106 20.38 -32.17 6.02
N GLY A 107 19.44 -32.10 6.97
CA GLY A 107 19.42 -32.97 8.16
C GLY A 107 20.42 -32.60 9.26
N MET A 108 21.02 -31.41 9.20
CA MET A 108 22.01 -30.93 10.18
C MET A 108 21.36 -30.32 11.44
N ASP A 109 20.07 -29.99 11.40
CA ASP A 109 19.30 -29.39 12.51
C ASP A 109 17.89 -30.04 12.63
N LEU A 110 17.86 -31.37 12.80
CA LEU A 110 16.64 -32.16 12.91
C LEU A 110 16.02 -32.02 14.32
N PRO A 111 14.69 -31.81 14.47
CA PRO A 111 14.06 -31.74 15.78
C PRO A 111 14.32 -33.02 16.61
N VAL A 112 14.67 -32.85 17.88
CA VAL A 112 15.02 -33.96 18.80
C VAL A 112 13.89 -35.00 18.91
N GLU A 113 12.64 -34.58 18.74
CA GLU A 113 11.46 -35.45 18.70
C GLU A 113 11.48 -36.46 17.54
N LEU A 114 11.99 -36.05 16.37
CA LEU A 114 12.11 -36.93 15.19
C LEU A 114 13.29 -37.89 15.33
N MET A 115 14.38 -37.48 16.00
CA MET A 115 15.50 -38.36 16.34
C MET A 115 15.14 -39.40 17.41
N ARG A 116 14.17 -39.10 18.30
CA ARG A 116 13.76 -40.00 19.38
C ARG A 116 12.72 -41.05 18.96
N GLY A 117 12.15 -40.94 17.76
CA GLY A 117 11.14 -41.88 17.21
C GLY A 117 11.70 -43.11 16.47
N GLY A 118 13.02 -43.20 16.27
CA GLY A 118 13.67 -44.28 15.52
C GLY A 118 14.08 -45.53 16.33
N GLY A 119 13.59 -45.67 17.56
CA GLY A 119 14.00 -46.75 18.45
C GLY A 119 12.83 -47.32 19.24
N LYS A 120 12.04 -48.20 18.63
CA LYS A 120 11.52 -49.46 19.21
C LYS A 120 10.61 -50.19 18.20
N HIS A 121 10.97 -51.48 18.01
CA HIS A 121 10.35 -52.56 17.23
C HIS A 121 10.73 -52.64 15.75
#